data_AF-A0AAD5B8A6-F1
#
_entry.id   AF-A0AAD5B8A6-F1
#
_cell.length_a   1.000
_cell.length_b   1.000
_cell.length_c   1.000
_cell.angle_alpha   90.00
_cell.angle_beta   90.00
_cell.angle_gamma   90.00
#
_symmetry.space_group_name_H-M   'P 1'
#
loop_
_entity.id
_entity.type
_entity.pdbx_description
1 polymer ?
#
loop_
_entity_poly.entity_id
_entity_poly.type
_entity_poly.pdbx_seq_one_letter_code
_entity_poly.pdbx_strand_id
1 'polypeptide(L)'
;MKEQRNVLKQNQVCRTLSDVHMRAVDQALKSQTGHLDLFLRFLLGLSLESNQKFLHSLVTQTGSSSQNKEETVQYIKQKISEDLSTEKSINLLHCLNELGDDSLVKEIQQYLKSGAQSELSPSQWSALAFVLLTTAQDLEEFDLNKYITPDKIRDKILVRVMPVIAASRKAINLLDQTLLLSHLDSRISSSMFIQRVCDDVPQLKLSPSQI
;
A
#
# COMPACT_ATOMS: atom_id res chain seq x y z
N MET A 1 -5.73 -16.57 -40.32
CA MET A 1 -6.19 -17.02 -38.98
C MET A 1 -5.23 -16.48 -37.94
N LYS A 2 -5.74 -15.74 -36.96
CA LYS A 2 -4.94 -15.15 -35.88
C LYS A 2 -4.57 -16.25 -34.89
N GLU A 3 -3.28 -16.47 -34.71
CA GLU A 3 -2.73 -17.39 -33.73
C GLU A 3 -3.02 -16.86 -32.32
N GLN A 4 -3.83 -17.60 -31.57
CA GLN A 4 -4.09 -17.32 -30.16
C GLN A 4 -2.79 -17.59 -29.38
N ARG A 5 -2.08 -16.51 -29.02
CA ARG A 5 -0.93 -16.60 -28.12
C ARG A 5 -1.41 -17.04 -26.75
N ASN A 6 -1.20 -18.31 -26.45
CA ASN A 6 -1.41 -18.91 -25.14
C ASN A 6 -0.40 -18.29 -24.16
N VAL A 7 -0.88 -17.54 -23.17
CA VAL A 7 -0.08 -16.74 -22.21
C VAL A 7 0.82 -17.62 -21.31
N LEU A 8 0.68 -18.95 -21.40
CA LEU A 8 1.38 -19.94 -20.58
C LEU A 8 2.69 -20.48 -21.19
N LYS A 9 3.10 -20.03 -22.39
CA LYS A 9 4.39 -20.44 -22.99
C LYS A 9 5.54 -19.45 -22.72
N GLN A 10 5.78 -19.13 -21.45
CA GLN A 10 7.09 -18.65 -21.01
C GLN A 10 7.62 -19.59 -19.93
N ASN A 11 8.59 -20.42 -20.34
CA ASN A 11 9.36 -21.33 -19.50
C ASN A 11 10.25 -20.56 -18.51
N GLN A 12 9.63 -20.10 -17.42
CA GLN A 12 10.32 -19.88 -16.16
C GLN A 12 9.45 -20.55 -15.09
N VAL A 13 9.77 -21.80 -14.77
CA VAL A 13 9.09 -22.55 -13.72
C VAL A 13 9.32 -21.79 -12.42
N CYS A 14 8.26 -21.21 -11.85
CA CYS A 14 8.26 -20.77 -10.45
C CYS A 14 8.56 -21.99 -9.60
N ARG A 15 9.71 -22.00 -8.91
CA ARG A 15 10.13 -23.17 -8.14
C ARG A 15 9.49 -23.17 -6.77
N THR A 16 9.24 -22.00 -6.21
CA THR A 16 8.63 -21.80 -4.89
C THR A 16 7.41 -20.89 -4.95
N LEU A 17 6.64 -20.88 -3.86
CA LEU A 17 5.53 -19.94 -3.69
C LEU A 17 6.04 -18.49 -3.57
N SER A 18 7.20 -18.27 -2.95
CA SER A 18 7.85 -16.95 -2.88
C SER A 18 8.20 -16.41 -4.28
N ASP A 19 8.67 -17.26 -5.20
CA ASP A 19 8.92 -16.87 -6.60
C ASP A 19 7.63 -16.36 -7.27
N VAL A 20 6.49 -17.05 -7.04
CA VAL A 20 5.20 -16.67 -7.62
C VAL A 20 4.78 -15.29 -7.11
N HIS A 21 4.91 -15.07 -5.80
CA HIS A 21 4.58 -13.79 -5.17
C HIS A 21 5.46 -12.66 -5.69
N MET A 22 6.79 -12.84 -5.72
CA MET A 22 7.71 -11.81 -6.19
C MET A 22 7.41 -11.39 -7.64
N ARG A 23 7.12 -12.36 -8.52
CA ARG A 23 6.69 -12.07 -9.90
C ARG A 23 5.36 -11.33 -9.95
N ALA A 24 4.38 -11.71 -9.12
CA ALA A 24 3.10 -11.03 -9.07
C ALA A 24 3.24 -9.58 -8.58
N VAL A 25 4.07 -9.35 -7.55
CA VAL A 25 4.44 -8.01 -7.05
C VAL A 25 5.06 -7.19 -8.19
N ASP A 26 6.06 -7.73 -8.89
CA ASP A 26 6.71 -7.03 -10.01
C ASP A 26 5.74 -6.68 -11.15
N GLN A 27 4.79 -7.57 -11.47
CA GLN A 27 3.78 -7.30 -12.49
C GLN A 27 2.79 -6.23 -12.05
N ALA A 28 2.32 -6.27 -10.80
CA ALA A 28 1.45 -5.23 -10.26
C ALA A 28 2.16 -3.86 -10.25
N LEU A 29 3.44 -3.81 -9.87
CA LEU A 29 4.22 -2.57 -9.88
C LEU A 29 4.48 -2.02 -11.29
N LYS A 30 4.46 -2.85 -12.33
CA LYS A 30 4.52 -2.41 -13.74
C LYS A 30 3.18 -1.91 -14.27
N SER A 31 2.08 -2.26 -13.62
CA SER A 31 0.75 -1.80 -13.99
C SER A 31 0.62 -0.29 -13.76
N GLN A 32 0.31 0.45 -14.82
CA GLN A 32 0.13 1.89 -14.72
C GLN A 32 -1.22 2.26 -14.08
N THR A 33 -2.24 1.43 -14.28
CA THR A 33 -3.61 1.68 -13.83
C THR A 33 -3.98 0.98 -12.52
N GLY A 34 -3.06 0.22 -11.92
CA GLY A 34 -3.32 -0.54 -10.70
C GLY A 34 -4.32 -1.70 -10.86
N HIS A 35 -4.74 -2.06 -12.07
CA HIS A 35 -5.76 -3.11 -12.28
C HIS A 35 -5.38 -4.50 -11.72
N LEU A 36 -4.12 -4.72 -11.35
CA LEU A 36 -3.62 -5.95 -10.73
C LEU A 36 -3.55 -5.87 -9.20
N ASP A 37 -3.85 -4.73 -8.59
CA ASP A 37 -3.64 -4.50 -7.16
C ASP A 37 -4.54 -5.39 -6.30
N LEU A 38 -5.83 -5.43 -6.60
CA LEU A 38 -6.78 -6.33 -5.92
C LEU A 38 -6.45 -7.80 -6.16
N PHE A 39 -6.00 -8.15 -7.38
CA PHE A 39 -5.59 -9.51 -7.69
C PHE A 39 -4.36 -9.93 -6.87
N LEU A 40 -3.36 -9.04 -6.74
CA LEU A 40 -2.18 -9.28 -5.92
C LEU A 40 -2.55 -9.48 -4.45
N ARG A 41 -3.39 -8.61 -3.89
CA ARG A 41 -3.87 -8.74 -2.50
C ARG A 41 -4.57 -10.08 -2.28
N PHE A 42 -5.50 -10.43 -3.16
CA PHE A 42 -6.21 -11.71 -3.11
C PHE A 42 -5.25 -12.90 -3.17
N LEU A 43 -4.28 -12.89 -4.10
CA LEU A 43 -3.28 -13.94 -4.24
C LEU A 43 -2.47 -14.12 -2.94
N LEU A 44 -2.01 -13.03 -2.33
CA LEU A 44 -1.22 -13.08 -1.10
C LEU A 44 -2.06 -13.53 0.11
N GLY A 45 -3.31 -13.08 0.22
CA GLY A 45 -4.24 -13.52 1.27
C GLY A 45 -4.62 -15.01 1.16
N LEU A 46 -4.70 -15.55 -0.07
CA LEU A 46 -4.87 -16.99 -0.28
C LEU A 46 -3.66 -17.81 0.17
N SER A 47 -2.47 -17.21 0.22
CA SER A 47 -1.23 -17.89 0.59
C SER A 47 -0.98 -18.00 2.10
N LEU A 48 -1.88 -17.46 2.93
CA LEU A 48 -1.89 -17.69 4.37
C LEU A 48 -2.02 -19.19 4.69
N GLU A 49 -1.36 -19.64 5.75
CA GLU A 49 -1.32 -21.07 6.14
C GLU A 49 -2.72 -21.68 6.31
N SER A 50 -3.70 -20.89 6.77
CA SER A 50 -5.10 -21.29 6.88
C SER A 50 -5.73 -21.70 5.53
N ASN A 51 -5.22 -21.14 4.43
CA ASN A 51 -5.76 -21.24 3.09
C ASN A 51 -4.89 -22.13 2.17
N GLN A 52 -3.67 -22.49 2.60
CA GLN A 52 -2.71 -23.27 1.79
C GLN A 52 -3.19 -24.68 1.43
N LYS A 53 -4.09 -25.28 2.22
CA LYS A 53 -4.72 -26.57 1.86
C LYS A 53 -5.41 -26.54 0.50
N PHE A 54 -5.90 -25.36 0.07
CA PHE A 54 -6.53 -25.16 -1.24
C PHE A 54 -5.53 -24.88 -2.37
N LEU A 55 -4.32 -24.40 -2.05
CA LEU A 55 -3.27 -24.07 -3.03
C LEU A 55 -2.37 -25.26 -3.38
N HIS A 56 -2.39 -26.32 -2.57
CA HIS A 56 -1.55 -27.50 -2.74
C HIS A 56 -1.79 -28.27 -4.06
N SER A 57 -2.94 -28.03 -4.71
CA SER A 57 -3.27 -28.57 -6.05
C SER A 57 -2.78 -27.70 -7.21
N LEU A 58 -2.43 -26.44 -6.95
CA LEU A 58 -2.06 -25.44 -7.96
C LEU A 58 -0.55 -25.18 -8.02
N VAL A 59 0.16 -25.30 -6.89
CA VAL A 59 1.61 -25.06 -6.79
C VAL A 59 2.27 -26.18 -6.00
N THR A 60 3.33 -26.77 -6.57
CA THR A 60 4.15 -27.75 -5.87
C THR A 60 4.92 -27.04 -4.75
N GLN A 61 4.51 -27.25 -3.50
CA GLN A 61 5.15 -26.64 -2.34
C GLN A 61 6.49 -27.33 -2.06
N THR A 62 7.60 -26.69 -2.44
CA THR A 62 8.98 -27.13 -2.15
C THR A 62 9.55 -26.28 -1.03
N GLY A 63 9.36 -26.70 0.23
CA GLY A 63 9.87 -25.99 1.42
C GLY A 63 8.80 -25.72 2.48
N SER A 64 9.19 -25.15 3.63
CA SER A 64 8.23 -24.78 4.67
C SER A 64 7.38 -23.57 4.23
N SER A 65 6.10 -23.57 4.58
CA SER A 65 5.14 -22.48 4.35
C SER A 65 5.62 -21.15 4.92
N SER A 66 6.15 -21.19 6.14
CA SER A 66 6.63 -20.04 6.89
C SER A 66 7.85 -19.37 6.24
N GLN A 67 8.83 -20.15 5.76
CA GLN A 67 10.03 -19.60 5.12
C GLN A 67 9.69 -18.84 3.81
N ASN A 68 8.80 -19.39 2.98
CA ASN A 68 8.36 -18.75 1.74
C ASN A 68 7.57 -17.44 2.01
N LYS A 69 6.82 -17.39 3.11
CA LYS A 69 6.09 -16.18 3.52
C LYS A 69 7.05 -15.07 3.94
N GLU A 70 8.02 -15.38 4.79
CA GLU A 70 9.00 -14.39 5.27
C GLU A 70 9.80 -13.77 4.13
N GLU A 71 10.26 -14.59 3.17
CA GLU A 71 10.92 -14.11 1.95
C GLU A 71 10.05 -13.11 1.17
N THR A 72 8.75 -13.41 1.04
CA THR A 72 7.79 -12.52 0.37
C THR A 72 7.62 -11.20 1.13
N VAL A 73 7.49 -11.24 2.46
CA VAL A 73 7.35 -10.06 3.32
C VAL A 73 8.57 -9.15 3.20
N GLN A 74 9.77 -9.72 3.30
CA GLN A 74 11.02 -8.96 3.18
C GLN A 74 11.17 -8.31 1.80
N TYR A 75 10.80 -9.04 0.74
CA TYR A 75 10.81 -8.50 -0.61
C TYR A 75 9.84 -7.32 -0.78
N ILE A 76 8.62 -7.41 -0.24
CA ILE A 76 7.66 -6.31 -0.30
C ILE A 76 8.18 -5.09 0.48
N LYS A 77 8.75 -5.28 1.68
CA LYS A 77 9.37 -4.20 2.47
C LYS A 77 10.53 -3.54 1.71
N GLN A 78 11.36 -4.33 1.05
CA GLN A 78 12.39 -3.82 0.15
C GLN A 78 11.77 -2.97 -0.96
N LYS A 79 10.73 -3.45 -1.64
CA LYS A 79 10.07 -2.69 -2.71
C LYS A 79 9.47 -1.37 -2.22
N ILE A 80 8.86 -1.35 -1.05
CA ILE A 80 8.36 -0.11 -0.43
C ILE A 80 9.49 0.90 -0.19
N SER A 81 10.71 0.44 0.11
CA SER A 81 11.88 1.31 0.32
C SER A 81 12.46 1.92 -0.97
N GLU A 82 12.08 1.42 -2.15
CA GLU A 82 12.57 1.88 -3.48
C GLU A 82 11.87 3.17 -3.98
N ASP A 83 11.32 4.00 -3.10
CA ASP A 83 10.64 5.28 -3.41
C ASP A 83 9.54 5.17 -4.49
N LEU A 84 8.76 4.09 -4.44
CA LEU A 84 7.61 3.85 -5.33
C LEU A 84 6.56 4.98 -5.25
N SER A 85 5.64 5.12 -6.20
CA SER A 85 4.52 6.08 -6.03
C SER A 85 3.70 5.79 -4.77
N THR A 86 2.98 6.80 -4.29
CA THR A 86 2.11 6.70 -3.11
C THR A 86 1.13 5.54 -3.24
N GLU A 87 0.44 5.44 -4.39
CA GLU A 87 -0.56 4.41 -4.68
C GLU A 87 0.04 3.01 -4.64
N LYS A 88 1.20 2.81 -5.28
CA LYS A 88 1.90 1.52 -5.28
C LYS A 88 2.37 1.15 -3.88
N SER A 89 2.88 2.12 -3.12
CA SER A 89 3.30 1.91 -1.73
C SER A 89 2.11 1.51 -0.85
N ILE A 90 0.96 2.18 -0.99
CA ILE A 90 -0.29 1.85 -0.30
C ILE A 90 -0.76 0.44 -0.67
N ASN A 91 -0.72 0.07 -1.96
CA ASN A 91 -1.07 -1.28 -2.39
C ASN A 91 -0.16 -2.35 -1.74
N LEU A 92 1.16 -2.10 -1.69
CA LEU A 92 2.10 -3.01 -1.04
C LEU A 92 1.92 -3.08 0.48
N LEU A 93 1.51 -1.98 1.13
CA LEU A 93 1.12 -2.00 2.56
C LEU A 93 -0.13 -2.84 2.80
N HIS A 94 -1.13 -2.78 1.91
CA HIS A 94 -2.24 -3.73 1.94
C HIS A 94 -1.74 -5.18 1.80
N CYS A 95 -0.82 -5.44 0.87
CA CYS A 95 -0.25 -6.77 0.68
C CYS A 95 0.44 -7.31 1.96
N LEU A 96 1.16 -6.47 2.70
CA LEU A 96 1.72 -6.84 3.99
C LEU A 96 0.63 -7.19 5.01
N ASN A 97 -0.46 -6.41 5.07
CA ASN A 97 -1.61 -6.72 5.92
C ASN A 97 -2.29 -8.05 5.55
N GLU A 98 -2.45 -8.35 4.25
CA GLU A 98 -3.00 -9.65 3.80
C GLU A 98 -2.08 -10.81 4.23
N LEU A 99 -0.77 -10.58 4.30
CA LEU A 99 0.20 -11.53 4.84
C LEU A 99 0.26 -11.49 6.38
N GLY A 100 -0.51 -10.65 7.06
CA GLY A 100 -0.49 -10.51 8.52
C GLY A 100 0.78 -9.87 9.08
N ASP A 101 1.54 -9.12 8.27
CA ASP A 101 2.65 -8.28 8.72
C ASP A 101 2.18 -6.83 8.83
N ASP A 102 2.10 -6.31 10.05
CA ASP A 102 1.67 -4.95 10.36
C ASP A 102 2.81 -4.09 10.93
N SER A 103 4.08 -4.49 10.73
CA SER A 103 5.21 -3.89 11.44
C SER A 103 5.40 -2.42 11.10
N LEU A 104 5.31 -2.06 9.80
CA LEU A 104 5.41 -0.67 9.34
C LEU A 104 4.23 0.18 9.82
N VAL A 105 3.03 -0.41 9.86
CA VAL A 105 1.83 0.25 10.38
C VAL A 105 2.00 0.55 11.88
N LYS A 106 2.49 -0.42 12.66
CA LYS A 106 2.78 -0.25 14.08
C LYS A 106 3.84 0.82 14.35
N GLU A 107 4.90 0.86 13.54
CA GLU A 107 5.94 1.90 13.63
C GLU A 107 5.34 3.30 13.47
N ILE A 108 4.52 3.50 12.44
CA ILE A 108 3.83 4.79 12.21
C ILE A 108 2.86 5.11 13.34
N GLN A 109 2.10 4.15 13.84
CA GLN A 109 1.21 4.40 14.96
C GLN A 109 1.95 4.79 16.24
N GLN A 110 3.12 4.22 16.49
CA GLN A 110 3.99 4.64 17.59
C GLN A 110 4.51 6.05 17.38
N TYR A 111 4.92 6.40 16.15
CA TYR A 111 5.27 7.77 15.77
C TYR A 111 4.14 8.75 16.09
N LEU A 112 2.91 8.44 15.65
CA LEU A 112 1.72 9.27 15.93
C LEU A 112 1.45 9.44 17.42
N LYS A 113 1.57 8.36 18.20
CA LYS A 113 1.41 8.38 19.65
C LYS A 113 2.46 9.20 20.37
N SER A 114 3.67 9.27 19.82
CA SER A 114 4.78 10.02 20.41
C SER A 114 4.60 11.54 20.29
N GLY A 115 3.78 12.00 19.35
CA GLY A 115 3.63 13.43 19.03
C GLY A 115 4.92 14.07 18.51
N ALA A 116 5.95 13.28 18.20
CA ALA A 116 7.19 13.78 17.64
C ALA A 116 6.94 14.30 16.22
N GLN A 117 7.61 15.39 15.87
CA GLN A 117 7.63 15.93 14.50
C GLN A 117 9.00 15.67 13.88
N SER A 118 9.38 14.39 13.80
CA SER A 118 10.60 13.97 13.10
C SER A 118 10.36 13.84 11.61
N GLU A 119 11.42 13.97 10.82
CA GLU A 119 11.32 13.77 9.38
C GLU A 119 11.03 12.30 9.06
N LEU A 120 9.89 12.04 8.41
CA LEU A 120 9.53 10.71 7.92
C LEU A 120 10.18 10.44 6.56
N SER A 121 10.61 9.21 6.33
CA SER A 121 11.05 8.72 5.03
C SER A 121 9.89 8.64 4.02
N PRO A 122 10.14 8.52 2.71
CA PRO A 122 9.06 8.38 1.72
C PRO A 122 8.14 7.17 1.96
N SER A 123 8.69 6.04 2.42
CA SER A 123 7.91 4.86 2.78
C SER A 123 7.07 5.10 4.02
N GLN A 124 7.63 5.78 5.03
CA GLN A 124 6.91 6.15 6.24
C GLN A 124 5.77 7.15 5.97
N TRP A 125 5.95 8.13 5.07
CA TRP A 125 4.86 9.00 4.61
C TRP A 125 3.73 8.23 3.93
N SER A 126 4.08 7.24 3.11
CA SER A 126 3.08 6.37 2.46
C SER A 126 2.36 5.49 3.49
N ALA A 127 3.06 5.02 4.51
CA ALA A 127 2.48 4.28 5.63
C ALA A 127 1.61 5.16 6.54
N LEU A 128 1.94 6.44 6.74
CA LEU A 128 1.07 7.41 7.37
C LEU A 128 -0.22 7.61 6.58
N ALA A 129 -0.11 7.83 5.26
CA ALA A 129 -1.28 7.95 4.40
C ALA A 129 -2.18 6.71 4.48
N PHE A 130 -1.57 5.52 4.44
CA PHE A 130 -2.27 4.25 4.62
C PHE A 130 -3.01 4.16 5.96
N VAL A 131 -2.36 4.51 7.07
CA VAL A 131 -2.97 4.50 8.41
C VAL A 131 -4.16 5.45 8.46
N LEU A 132 -4.02 6.69 7.97
CA LEU A 132 -5.10 7.67 7.99
C LEU A 132 -6.30 7.22 7.15
N LEU A 133 -6.06 6.63 5.97
CA LEU A 133 -7.11 6.13 5.08
C LEU A 133 -7.83 4.88 5.60
N THR A 134 -7.15 4.06 6.43
CA THR A 134 -7.70 2.78 6.91
C THR A 134 -8.30 2.87 8.31
N THR A 135 -8.01 3.92 9.07
CA THR A 135 -8.47 4.08 10.45
C THR A 135 -9.59 5.11 10.62
N ALA A 136 -9.74 6.06 9.70
CA ALA A 136 -10.77 7.09 9.76
C ALA A 136 -11.94 6.73 8.83
N GLN A 137 -13.06 6.31 9.42
CA GLN A 137 -14.29 6.04 8.68
C GLN A 137 -14.87 7.30 7.99
N ASP A 138 -14.48 8.49 8.48
CA ASP A 138 -14.71 9.79 7.87
C ASP A 138 -13.57 10.74 8.32
N LEU A 139 -12.64 11.06 7.43
CA LEU A 139 -11.56 12.01 7.75
C LEU A 139 -12.12 13.44 7.65
N GLU A 140 -12.71 13.93 8.75
CA GLU A 140 -13.37 15.25 8.80
C GLU A 140 -12.42 16.39 8.43
N GLU A 141 -11.24 16.40 9.04
CA GLU A 141 -10.23 17.42 8.86
C GLU A 141 -8.84 16.79 8.85
N PHE A 142 -8.07 17.05 7.79
CA PHE A 142 -6.65 16.72 7.70
C PHE A 142 -5.81 17.98 7.86
N ASP A 143 -5.01 18.01 8.92
CA ASP A 143 -4.04 19.08 9.19
C ASP A 143 -2.62 18.57 9.03
N LEU A 144 -1.94 18.99 7.97
CA LEU A 144 -0.57 18.57 7.67
C LEU A 144 0.44 19.01 8.76
N ASN A 145 0.18 20.12 9.46
CA ASN A 145 1.07 20.63 10.49
C ASN A 145 1.13 19.75 11.74
N LYS A 146 0.19 18.82 11.92
CA LYS A 146 0.25 17.81 12.98
C LYS A 146 1.44 16.86 12.79
N TYR A 147 1.86 16.64 11.54
CA TYR A 147 2.82 15.60 11.19
C TYR A 147 4.19 16.15 10.79
N ILE A 148 4.26 17.41 10.36
CA ILE A 148 5.48 18.05 9.87
C ILE A 148 5.44 19.56 10.13
N THR A 149 6.61 20.16 10.37
CA THR A 149 6.72 21.61 10.51
C THR A 149 6.62 22.30 9.13
N PRO A 150 5.96 23.47 9.01
CA PRO A 150 5.72 24.13 7.73
C PRO A 150 6.97 24.38 6.88
N ASP A 151 8.11 24.68 7.51
CA ASP A 151 9.41 24.92 6.87
C ASP A 151 10.02 23.67 6.21
N LYS A 152 9.53 22.49 6.57
CA LYS A 152 10.00 21.20 6.05
C LYS A 152 9.07 20.60 5.00
N ILE A 153 7.89 21.18 4.77
CA ILE A 153 6.96 20.68 3.74
C ILE A 153 7.61 20.85 2.36
N ARG A 154 7.55 19.80 1.55
CA ARG A 154 8.06 19.73 0.18
C ARG A 154 6.98 19.16 -0.73
N ASP A 155 7.03 19.46 -2.03
CA ASP A 155 6.07 18.93 -3.02
C ASP A 155 5.97 17.40 -2.98
N LYS A 156 7.10 16.71 -2.79
CA LYS A 156 7.13 15.25 -2.63
C LYS A 156 6.28 14.74 -1.47
N ILE A 157 6.18 15.50 -0.37
CA ILE A 157 5.37 15.13 0.80
C ILE A 157 3.89 15.34 0.48
N LEU A 158 3.54 16.45 -0.17
CA LEU A 158 2.17 16.71 -0.61
C LEU A 158 1.64 15.60 -1.52
N VAL A 159 2.46 15.14 -2.49
CA VAL A 159 2.12 14.01 -3.36
C VAL A 159 1.91 12.71 -2.58
N ARG A 160 2.61 12.52 -1.46
CA ARG A 160 2.49 11.34 -0.58
C ARG A 160 1.21 11.35 0.24
N VAL A 161 0.71 12.51 0.63
CA VAL A 161 -0.53 12.64 1.42
C VAL A 161 -1.75 13.01 0.56
N MET A 162 -1.58 13.19 -0.74
CA MET A 162 -2.68 13.56 -1.64
C MET A 162 -3.90 12.62 -1.57
N PRO A 163 -3.74 11.28 -1.47
CA PRO A 163 -4.89 10.40 -1.26
C PRO A 163 -5.69 10.72 0.02
N VAL A 164 -4.99 11.12 1.09
CA VAL A 164 -5.60 11.54 2.37
C VAL A 164 -6.36 12.85 2.18
N ILE A 165 -5.75 13.82 1.52
CA ILE A 165 -6.37 15.12 1.20
C ILE A 165 -7.66 14.90 0.39
N ALA A 166 -7.61 14.04 -0.63
CA ALA A 166 -8.76 13.73 -1.48
C ALA A 166 -9.89 13.00 -0.74
N ALA A 167 -9.56 12.20 0.28
CA ALA A 167 -10.54 11.52 1.13
C ALA A 167 -11.08 12.40 2.26
N SER A 168 -10.45 13.55 2.54
CA SER A 168 -10.83 14.43 3.65
C SER A 168 -12.00 15.34 3.28
N ARG A 169 -12.91 15.62 4.21
CA ARG A 169 -13.93 16.67 4.02
C ARG A 169 -13.30 18.06 3.97
N LYS A 170 -12.28 18.28 4.79
CA LYS A 170 -11.52 19.53 4.87
C LYS A 170 -10.03 19.22 5.01
N ALA A 171 -9.19 19.96 4.31
CA ALA A 171 -7.74 19.89 4.48
C ALA A 171 -7.18 21.30 4.69
N ILE A 172 -6.30 21.46 5.68
CA ILE A 172 -5.72 22.75 6.07
C ILE A 172 -4.19 22.69 6.08
N ASN A 173 -3.56 23.86 6.09
CA ASN A 173 -2.10 24.02 6.15
C ASN A 173 -1.34 23.32 5.01
N LEU A 174 -1.98 23.23 3.84
CA LEU A 174 -1.33 22.81 2.60
C LEU A 174 -0.58 24.03 2.02
N LEU A 175 0.69 23.87 1.66
CA LEU A 175 1.42 24.90 0.91
C LEU A 175 0.68 25.17 -0.41
N ASP A 176 0.60 26.46 -0.79
CA ASP A 176 0.08 27.01 -2.05
C ASP A 176 -0.81 26.08 -2.91
N GLN A 177 -2.13 26.32 -2.89
CA GLN A 177 -3.18 25.54 -3.54
C GLN A 177 -2.95 25.28 -5.04
N THR A 178 -2.13 26.11 -5.69
CA THR A 178 -1.83 26.05 -7.11
C THR A 178 -1.13 24.75 -7.53
N LEU A 179 -0.30 24.16 -6.65
CA LEU A 179 0.41 22.91 -6.91
C LEU A 179 -0.51 21.68 -6.76
N LEU A 180 -1.51 21.75 -5.88
CA LEU A 180 -2.50 20.69 -5.68
C LEU A 180 -3.43 20.54 -6.89
N LEU A 181 -3.89 21.66 -7.47
CA LEU A 181 -4.80 21.65 -8.63
C LEU A 181 -4.18 20.96 -9.85
N SER A 182 -2.91 21.24 -10.15
CA SER A 182 -2.20 20.58 -11.27
C SER A 182 -2.04 19.06 -11.09
N HIS A 183 -1.88 18.59 -9.85
CA HIS A 183 -1.77 17.16 -9.56
C HIS A 183 -3.15 16.49 -9.53
N LEU A 184 -4.18 17.16 -9.01
CA LEU A 184 -5.55 16.65 -8.94
C LEU A 184 -6.18 16.50 -10.34
N ASP A 185 -6.00 17.48 -11.24
CA ASP A 185 -6.55 17.42 -12.60
C ASP A 185 -6.00 16.24 -13.44
N SER A 186 -4.74 15.85 -13.19
CA SER A 186 -4.14 14.69 -13.86
C SER A 186 -4.62 13.32 -13.32
N ARG A 187 -5.13 13.28 -12.08
CA ARG A 187 -5.47 12.02 -11.38
C ARG A 187 -6.97 11.78 -11.20
N ILE A 188 -7.84 12.77 -11.42
CA ILE A 188 -9.31 12.56 -11.45
C ILE A 188 -9.70 11.48 -12.48
N SER A 189 -8.90 11.28 -13.55
CA SER A 189 -9.13 10.20 -14.51
C SER A 189 -8.79 8.78 -13.99
N SER A 190 -8.09 8.64 -12.86
CA SER A 190 -7.75 7.34 -12.24
C SER A 190 -8.60 7.02 -10.99
N SER A 191 -9.62 7.83 -10.70
CA SER A 191 -10.40 7.81 -9.44
C SER A 191 -11.25 6.56 -9.17
N MET A 192 -11.06 5.46 -9.90
CA MET A 192 -11.68 4.18 -9.54
C MET A 192 -11.08 3.56 -8.25
N PHE A 193 -10.04 4.16 -7.67
CA PHE A 193 -9.32 3.63 -6.51
C PHE A 193 -9.78 4.14 -5.13
N ILE A 194 -10.62 5.19 -5.05
CA ILE A 194 -11.03 5.74 -3.73
C ILE A 194 -12.36 5.15 -3.23
N GLN A 195 -13.15 4.47 -4.07
CA GLN A 195 -14.37 3.80 -3.60
C GLN A 195 -14.08 2.37 -3.10
N ARG A 196 -14.11 2.19 -1.78
CA ARG A 196 -14.13 0.93 -0.99
C ARG A 196 -12.79 0.38 -0.50
N VAL A 197 -12.18 1.09 0.45
CA VAL A 197 -11.29 0.45 1.44
C VAL A 197 -11.76 0.85 2.83
N CYS A 198 -12.87 0.26 3.31
CA CYS A 198 -13.30 0.45 4.69
C CYS A 198 -13.74 -0.83 5.41
N ASP A 199 -13.84 -1.97 4.76
CA ASP A 199 -14.31 -3.17 5.45
C ASP A 199 -13.17 -4.21 5.49
N ASP A 200 -12.77 -4.57 6.72
CA ASP A 200 -11.88 -5.67 7.12
C ASP A 200 -10.37 -5.40 7.34
N VAL A 201 -10.00 -4.23 7.90
CA VAL A 201 -8.79 -4.18 8.76
C VAL A 201 -9.24 -4.34 10.22
N PRO A 202 -8.79 -5.38 10.96
CA PRO A 202 -9.10 -5.52 12.39
C PRO A 202 -8.75 -4.23 13.13
N GLN A 203 -9.75 -3.70 13.84
CA GLN A 203 -9.82 -2.30 14.27
C GLN A 203 -8.55 -1.82 15.01
N LEU A 204 -7.76 -1.01 14.31
CA LEU A 204 -6.73 -0.16 14.88
C LEU A 204 -7.36 1.22 15.13
N LYS A 205 -8.11 1.36 16.23
CA LYS A 205 -8.67 2.66 16.62
C LYS A 205 -7.53 3.57 17.10
N LEU A 206 -7.12 4.52 16.26
CA LEU A 206 -6.47 5.74 16.73
C LEU A 206 -7.54 6.61 17.40
N SER A 207 -7.19 7.28 18.50
CA SER A 207 -8.11 8.25 19.12
C SER A 207 -8.26 9.49 18.22
N PRO A 208 -9.39 10.23 18.24
CA PRO A 208 -9.54 11.47 17.47
C PRO A 208 -8.46 12.54 17.75
N SER A 209 -7.80 12.49 18.91
CA SER A 209 -6.67 13.37 19.24
C SER A 209 -5.35 12.96 18.58
N GLN A 210 -5.29 11.80 17.93
CA GLN A 210 -4.11 11.24 17.23
C GLN A 210 -4.22 11.35 15.70
N ILE A 211 -5.37 11.80 15.18
CA ILE A 211 -5.68 12.00 13.76
C ILE A 211 -5.78 13.50 13.49
#